data_AF-A0AAE3SMF9-F1
#
_entry.id   AF-A0AAE3SMF9-F1
#
_cell.length_a   1.000
_cell.length_b   1.000
_cell.length_c   1.000
_cell.angle_alpha   90.00
_cell.angle_beta   90.00
_cell.angle_gamma   90.00
#
_symmetry.space_group_name_H-M   'P 1'
#
loop_
_entity.id
_entity.type
_entity.pdbx_description
1 polymer ?
#
loop_
_entity_poly.entity_id
_entity_poly.type
_entity_poly.pdbx_seq_one_letter_code
_entity_poly.pdbx_strand_id
1 'polypeptide(L)'
;MSKKSPGRHSSAPGNITLVKGTFAPSEAADVLLTLINDKIKFHSIQILNLREGSEDDIANSEERIKALRTAKAEITKMVVEARNKDLVLEINSSINIQMRPRPVDKEINH
;
A
#
# COMPACT_ATOMS: atom_id res chain seq x y z
N MET A 1 7.38 -0.62 49.66
CA MET A 1 7.68 0.32 48.56
C MET A 1 7.76 -0.47 47.26
N SER A 2 6.67 -0.51 46.49
CA SER A 2 6.62 -1.25 45.23
C SER A 2 7.22 -0.43 44.09
N LYS A 3 8.34 -0.87 43.53
CA LYS A 3 8.86 -0.34 42.27
C LYS A 3 8.08 -0.97 41.12
N LYS A 4 7.18 -0.19 40.50
CA LYS A 4 6.57 -0.51 39.20
C LYS A 4 7.67 -0.47 38.13
N SER A 5 8.00 -1.62 37.56
CA SER A 5 8.79 -1.74 36.34
C SER A 5 8.03 -1.12 35.17
N PRO A 6 8.65 -0.30 34.29
CA PRO A 6 7.98 0.20 33.11
C PRO A 6 7.86 -0.95 32.10
N GLY A 7 6.64 -1.28 31.70
CA GLY A 7 6.36 -2.28 30.67
C GLY A 7 7.00 -1.87 29.34
N ARG A 8 7.88 -2.73 28.82
CA ARG A 8 8.31 -2.67 27.42
C ARG A 8 7.09 -3.00 26.54
N HIS A 9 6.52 -2.01 25.86
CA HIS A 9 5.66 -2.28 24.70
C HIS A 9 6.56 -2.69 23.54
N SER A 10 6.92 -3.97 23.46
CA SER A 10 7.41 -4.56 22.22
C SER A 10 6.22 -4.77 21.29
N SER A 11 5.91 -3.81 20.43
CA SER A 11 4.97 -4.02 19.33
C SER A 11 5.66 -4.92 18.29
N ALA A 12 5.45 -6.23 18.37
CA ALA A 12 5.87 -7.12 17.29
C ALA A 12 5.18 -6.67 15.99
N PRO A 13 5.90 -6.64 14.85
CA PRO A 13 5.31 -6.25 13.57
C PRO A 13 4.15 -7.18 13.23
N GLY A 14 2.99 -6.61 12.92
CA GLY A 14 1.82 -7.37 12.47
C GLY A 14 1.93 -7.67 10.97
N ASN A 15 1.81 -8.94 10.60
CA ASN A 15 1.55 -9.34 9.22
C ASN A 15 0.04 -9.62 9.10
N ILE A 16 -0.62 -8.91 8.18
CA ILE A 16 -2.06 -9.06 7.93
C ILE A 16 -2.24 -9.49 6.48
N THR A 17 -2.88 -10.65 6.26
CA THR A 17 -3.29 -11.08 4.93
C THR A 17 -4.46 -10.24 4.43
N LEU A 18 -4.33 -9.63 3.26
CA LEU A 18 -5.36 -8.79 2.65
C LEU A 18 -6.21 -9.58 1.64
N VAL A 19 -5.55 -10.41 0.83
CA VAL A 19 -6.19 -11.25 -0.19
C VAL A 19 -5.51 -12.60 -0.17
N LYS A 20 -6.30 -13.68 -0.08
CA LYS A 20 -5.80 -15.05 -0.18
C LYS A 20 -6.85 -15.93 -0.83
N GLY A 21 -6.47 -16.63 -1.89
CA GLY A 21 -7.34 -17.61 -2.53
C GLY A 21 -7.01 -17.81 -4.00
N THR A 22 -7.83 -18.64 -4.64
CA THR A 22 -7.81 -18.89 -6.07
C THR A 22 -9.08 -18.31 -6.67
N PHE A 23 -8.92 -17.52 -7.73
CA PHE A 23 -9.98 -16.70 -8.30
C PHE A 23 -10.13 -16.99 -9.80
N ALA A 24 -11.37 -16.92 -10.29
CA ALA A 24 -11.58 -16.80 -11.73
C ALA A 24 -11.02 -15.46 -12.23
N PRO A 25 -10.63 -15.34 -13.52
CA PRO A 25 -10.08 -14.10 -14.07
C PRO A 25 -10.94 -12.85 -13.81
N SER A 26 -12.26 -12.97 -13.90
CA SER A 26 -13.18 -11.85 -13.59
C SER A 26 -13.13 -11.45 -12.12
N GLU A 27 -13.15 -12.42 -11.20
CA GLU A 27 -13.09 -12.15 -9.76
C GLU A 27 -11.74 -11.56 -9.34
N ALA A 28 -10.65 -12.07 -9.93
CA ALA A 28 -9.31 -11.53 -9.73
C ALA A 28 -9.23 -10.07 -10.21
N ALA A 29 -9.84 -9.76 -11.36
CA ALA A 29 -9.92 -8.40 -11.87
C ALA A 29 -10.69 -7.50 -10.89
N ASP A 30 -11.86 -7.93 -10.44
CA ASP A 30 -12.69 -7.14 -9.53
C ASP A 30 -11.94 -6.81 -8.23
N VAL A 31 -11.31 -7.81 -7.60
CA VAL A 31 -10.57 -7.60 -6.34
C VAL A 31 -9.33 -6.71 -6.56
N LEU A 32 -8.45 -7.08 -7.49
CA LEU A 32 -7.17 -6.40 -7.65
C LEU A 32 -7.29 -5.01 -8.26
N LEU A 33 -8.17 -4.85 -9.27
CA LEU A 33 -8.36 -3.55 -9.92
C LEU A 33 -9.10 -2.58 -9.01
N THR A 34 -10.00 -3.05 -8.14
CA THR A 34 -10.64 -2.19 -7.13
C THR A 34 -9.59 -1.64 -6.16
N LEU A 35 -8.77 -2.51 -5.56
CA LEU A 35 -7.73 -2.10 -4.62
C LEU A 35 -6.73 -1.10 -5.23
N ILE A 36 -6.31 -1.33 -6.47
CA ILE A 36 -5.34 -0.43 -7.13
C ILE A 36 -5.97 0.90 -7.52
N ASN A 37 -7.23 0.89 -7.98
CA ASN A 37 -7.95 2.12 -8.31
C ASN A 37 -8.19 2.97 -7.06
N ASP A 38 -8.55 2.35 -5.93
CA ASP A 38 -8.75 3.05 -4.66
C ASP A 38 -7.46 3.70 -4.16
N LYS A 39 -6.30 3.01 -4.30
CA LYS A 39 -4.99 3.60 -3.98
C LYS A 39 -4.63 4.76 -4.92
N ILE A 40 -4.89 4.63 -6.22
CA ILE A 40 -4.68 5.75 -7.17
C ILE A 40 -5.53 6.95 -6.75
N LYS A 41 -6.83 6.73 -6.51
CA LYS A 41 -7.77 7.78 -6.10
C LYS A 41 -7.33 8.45 -4.79
N PHE A 42 -6.90 7.67 -3.80
CA PHE A 42 -6.37 8.20 -2.54
C PHE A 42 -5.21 9.16 -2.80
N HIS A 43 -4.20 8.76 -3.57
CA HIS A 43 -3.05 9.63 -3.86
C HIS A 43 -3.42 10.83 -4.74
N SER A 44 -4.35 10.68 -5.68
CA SER A 44 -4.85 11.81 -6.47
C SER A 44 -5.54 12.86 -5.58
N ILE A 45 -6.33 12.44 -4.60
CA ILE A 45 -6.94 13.34 -3.61
C ILE A 45 -5.86 13.99 -2.72
N GLN A 46 -4.83 13.24 -2.30
CA GLN A 46 -3.73 13.81 -1.52
C GLN A 46 -3.03 14.95 -2.30
N ILE A 47 -2.72 14.76 -3.59
CA ILE A 47 -2.13 15.83 -4.43
C ILE A 47 -3.02 17.06 -4.48
N LEU A 48 -4.34 16.89 -4.63
CA LEU A 48 -5.29 18.00 -4.64
C LEU A 48 -5.35 18.76 -3.31
N ASN A 49 -5.20 18.05 -2.19
CA ASN A 49 -5.18 18.63 -0.85
C ASN A 49 -3.83 19.26 -0.49
N LEU A 50 -2.74 18.80 -1.11
CA LEU A 50 -1.37 19.31 -0.94
C LEU A 50 -1.11 20.60 -1.72
N ARG A 51 -2.14 21.36 -2.11
CA ARG A 51 -2.00 22.68 -2.77
C ARG A 51 -1.21 23.72 -1.94
N GLU A 52 -0.95 23.43 -0.66
CA GLU A 52 -0.09 24.21 0.25
C GLU A 52 1.09 23.37 0.81
N GLY A 53 1.30 22.15 0.30
CA GLY A 53 2.36 21.23 0.74
C GLY A 53 3.70 21.49 0.04
N SER A 54 4.75 20.78 0.46
CA SER A 54 6.08 20.89 -0.16
C SER A 54 6.09 20.31 -1.59
N GLU A 55 6.93 20.85 -2.48
CA GLU A 55 7.10 20.30 -3.85
C GLU A 55 7.51 18.81 -3.82
N ASP A 56 8.26 18.41 -2.80
CA ASP A 56 8.68 17.02 -2.57
C ASP A 56 7.49 16.09 -2.28
N ASP A 57 6.48 16.53 -1.52
CA ASP A 57 5.29 15.72 -1.21
C ASP A 57 4.42 15.46 -2.47
N ILE A 58 4.35 16.45 -3.35
CA ILE A 58 3.65 16.35 -4.63
C ILE A 58 4.40 15.37 -5.55
N ALA A 59 5.71 15.54 -5.72
CA ALA A 59 6.54 14.67 -6.55
C ALA A 59 6.47 13.20 -6.10
N ASN A 60 6.55 12.95 -4.79
CA ASN A 60 6.43 11.60 -4.21
C ASN A 60 5.05 10.98 -4.52
N SER A 61 3.99 11.77 -4.45
CA SER A 61 2.63 11.30 -4.74
C SER A 61 2.42 11.00 -6.23
N GLU A 62 2.99 11.80 -7.12
CA GLU A 62 2.94 11.58 -8.57
C GLU A 62 3.69 10.31 -8.99
N GLU A 63 4.90 10.12 -8.46
CA GLU A 63 5.68 8.90 -8.70
C GLU A 63 4.90 7.67 -8.22
N ARG A 64 4.24 7.77 -7.06
CA ARG A 64 3.42 6.69 -6.54
C ARG A 64 2.24 6.37 -7.45
N ILE A 65 1.55 7.37 -7.98
CA ILE A 65 0.46 7.18 -8.94
C ILE A 65 0.98 6.50 -10.22
N LYS A 66 2.14 6.92 -10.74
CA LYS A 66 2.75 6.31 -11.92
C LYS A 66 3.02 4.82 -11.70
N ALA A 67 3.64 4.46 -10.57
CA ALA A 67 3.90 3.06 -10.22
C ALA A 67 2.60 2.23 -10.12
N LEU A 68 1.54 2.79 -9.52
CA LEU A 68 0.24 2.12 -9.42
C LEU A 68 -0.44 1.94 -10.79
N ARG A 69 -0.29 2.89 -11.72
CA ARG A 69 -0.79 2.76 -13.10
C ARG A 69 -0.06 1.67 -13.87
N THR A 70 1.26 1.54 -13.70
CA THR A 70 2.03 0.44 -14.29
C THR A 70 1.55 -0.91 -13.76
N ALA A 71 1.45 -1.06 -12.43
CA ALA A 71 0.97 -2.29 -11.82
C ALA A 71 -0.48 -2.63 -12.26
N LYS A 72 -1.34 -1.62 -12.46
CA LYS A 72 -2.69 -1.84 -13.01
C LYS A 72 -2.66 -2.44 -14.42
N ALA A 73 -1.75 -1.97 -15.27
CA ALA A 73 -1.59 -2.50 -16.63
C ALA A 73 -1.09 -3.96 -16.60
N GLU A 74 -0.13 -4.26 -15.72
CA GLU A 74 0.40 -5.61 -15.54
C GLU A 74 -0.68 -6.58 -15.03
N ILE A 75 -1.47 -6.18 -14.02
CA ILE A 75 -2.59 -6.97 -13.51
C ILE A 75 -3.60 -7.25 -14.62
N THR A 76 -3.98 -6.22 -15.40
CA THR A 76 -4.90 -6.38 -16.52
C THR A 76 -4.37 -7.40 -17.54
N LYS A 77 -3.07 -7.34 -17.86
CA LYS A 77 -2.43 -8.28 -18.78
C LYS A 77 -2.49 -9.71 -18.24
N MET A 78 -2.15 -9.93 -16.98
CA MET A 78 -2.20 -11.26 -16.36
C MET A 78 -3.61 -11.84 -16.33
N VAL A 79 -4.62 -11.02 -16.02
CA VAL A 79 -6.04 -11.42 -16.05
C VAL A 79 -6.47 -11.85 -17.46
N VAL A 80 -6.15 -11.04 -18.48
CA VAL A 80 -6.50 -11.36 -19.87
C VAL A 80 -5.80 -12.64 -20.33
N GLU A 81 -4.52 -12.80 -19.99
CA GLU A 81 -3.77 -14.00 -20.31
C GLU A 81 -4.37 -15.25 -19.65
N ALA A 82 -4.70 -15.18 -18.37
CA ALA A 82 -5.34 -16.28 -17.64
C ALA A 82 -6.69 -16.64 -18.28
N ARG A 83 -7.51 -15.64 -18.63
CA ARG A 83 -8.79 -15.85 -19.33
C ARG A 83 -8.60 -16.55 -20.67
N ASN A 84 -7.63 -16.12 -21.47
CA ASN A 84 -7.39 -16.69 -22.81
C ASN A 84 -6.85 -18.11 -22.77
N LYS A 85 -6.22 -18.50 -21.66
CA LYS A 85 -5.63 -19.81 -21.44
C LYS A 85 -6.49 -20.74 -20.57
N ASP A 86 -7.70 -20.31 -20.21
CA ASP A 86 -8.60 -21.04 -19.30
C ASP A 86 -7.95 -21.39 -17.96
N LEU A 87 -7.22 -20.43 -17.39
CA LEU A 87 -6.51 -20.54 -16.12
C LEU A 87 -7.22 -19.78 -14.99
N VAL A 88 -6.98 -20.23 -13.76
CA VAL A 88 -7.32 -19.51 -12.53
C VAL A 88 -6.10 -18.75 -11.99
N LEU A 89 -6.34 -17.71 -11.19
CA LEU A 89 -5.27 -16.94 -10.56
C LEU A 89 -5.22 -17.23 -9.06
N GLU A 90 -4.08 -17.72 -8.59
CA GLU A 90 -3.78 -17.77 -7.16
C GLU A 90 -3.22 -16.42 -6.70
N ILE A 91 -3.88 -15.78 -5.73
CA ILE A 91 -3.50 -14.47 -5.21
C ILE A 91 -3.21 -14.60 -3.72
N ASN A 92 -2.01 -14.16 -3.33
CA ASN A 92 -1.58 -14.08 -1.94
C ASN A 92 -0.99 -12.69 -1.68
N SER A 93 -1.65 -11.88 -0.86
CA SER A 93 -1.23 -10.53 -0.51
C SER A 93 -1.23 -10.33 1.00
N SER A 94 -0.16 -9.73 1.52
CA SER A 94 -0.02 -9.38 2.93
C SER A 94 0.53 -7.97 3.12
N ILE A 95 0.04 -7.29 4.14
CA ILE A 95 0.57 -6.01 4.61
C ILE A 95 1.49 -6.28 5.80
N ASN A 96 2.72 -5.78 5.73
CA ASN A 96 3.64 -5.76 6.85
C ASN A 96 3.60 -4.40 7.53
N ILE A 97 3.28 -4.37 8.82
CA ILE A 97 3.19 -3.13 9.60
C ILE A 97 4.37 -3.07 10.57
N GLN A 98 5.14 -1.99 10.48
CA GLN A 98 6.22 -1.67 11.41
C GLN A 98 5.92 -0.34 12.12
N MET A 99 5.91 -0.35 13.45
CA MET A 99 5.86 0.88 14.24
C MET A 99 7.28 1.46 14.32
N ARG A 100 7.46 2.70 13.86
CA ARG A 100 8.73 3.43 13.93
C ARG A 100 8.52 4.68 14.79
N PRO A 101 9.49 5.05 15.65
CA PRO A 101 9.43 6.34 16.34
C PRO A 101 9.43 7.47 15.30
N ARG A 102 8.65 8.53 15.55
CA ARG A 102 8.69 9.74 14.73
C ARG A 102 10.11 10.32 14.80
N PRO A 103 10.74 10.70 13.68
CA PRO A 103 12.00 11.45 13.72
C PRO A 103 11.79 12.73 14.54
N VAL A 104 12.62 12.95 15.55
CA VAL A 104 12.72 14.27 16.16
C VAL A 104 13.68 15.04 15.27
N ASP A 105 13.19 16.06 14.59
CA ASP A 105 14.04 16.96 13.81
C ASP A 105 15.11 17.50 14.76
N LYS A 106 16.38 17.27 14.44
CA LYS A 106 17.47 17.88 15.19
C LYS A 106 17.38 19.38 14.94
N GLU A 107 16.92 20.14 15.93
CA GLU A 107 17.13 21.59 15.99
C GLU A 107 18.61 21.83 15.67
N ILE A 108 18.87 22.48 14.54
CA ILE A 108 20.20 22.93 14.16
C ILE A 108 20.54 24.07 15.12
N ASN A 109 21.11 23.73 16.27
CA ASN A 109 21.74 24.69 17.15
C ASN A 109 23.12 25.03 16.57
N HIS A 110 23.18 26.14 15.81
CA HIS A 110 24.18 27.23 15.84
C HIS A 110 24.27 27.91 14.47
#